data_AF-A0A2N3D6J3-F1
#
_entry.id   AF-A0A2N3D6J3-F1
#
_cell.length_a   1.000
_cell.length_b   1.000
_cell.length_c   1.000
_cell.angle_alpha   90.00
_cell.angle_beta   90.00
_cell.angle_gamma   90.00
#
_symmetry.space_group_name_H-M   'P 1'
#
loop_
_entity.id
_entity.type
_entity.pdbx_description
1 polymer ?
#
loop_
_entity_poly.entity_id
_entity_poly.type
_entity_poly.pdbx_seq_one_letter_code
_entity_poly.pdbx_strand_id
1 'polypeptide(L)' 'MARAFDLLARNPARLLGVSAGELAAGLEADLALIDPEAPWIIDRRKMEATADNTPFDRQGAQGRVLGLWKGGVALSA' A
#
# COMPACT_ATOMS: atom_id res chain seq x y z
N MET A 1 13.12 -1.72 -3.51
CA MET A 1 11.89 -1.55 -2.68
C MET A 1 12.03 -1.91 -1.20
N ALA A 2 12.95 -2.79 -0.77
CA ALA A 2 13.04 -3.22 0.64
C ALA A 2 12.99 -2.06 1.66
N ARG A 3 13.81 -1.02 1.45
CA ARG A 3 13.84 0.16 2.34
C ARG A 3 12.51 0.92 2.43
N ALA A 4 11.70 0.95 1.37
CA ALA A 4 10.40 1.60 1.39
C ALA A 4 9.44 0.88 2.35
N PHE A 5 9.42 -0.45 2.34
CA PHE A 5 8.59 -1.25 3.26
C PHE A 5 9.14 -1.26 4.69
N ASP A 6 10.44 -1.09 4.88
CA ASP A 6 10.96 -0.83 6.22
C ASP A 6 10.36 0.44 6.81
N LEU A 7 10.22 1.51 6.00
CA LEU A 7 9.71 2.81 6.45
C LEU A 7 8.18 2.83 6.57
N LEU A 8 7.46 2.15 5.68
CA LEU A 8 6.00 2.18 5.61
C LEU A 8 5.32 1.10 6.48
N ALA A 9 6.00 -0.02 6.76
CA ALA A 9 5.39 -1.16 7.43
C ALA A 9 6.19 -1.62 8.67
N ARG A 10 7.43 -2.09 8.49
CA ARG A 10 8.22 -2.71 9.58
C ARG A 10 8.51 -1.75 10.74
N ASN A 11 9.06 -0.56 10.44
CA ASN A 11 9.45 0.38 11.49
C ASN A 11 8.24 0.95 12.25
N PRO A 12 7.14 1.37 11.60
CA PRO A 12 5.92 1.76 12.30
C PRO A 12 5.39 0.65 13.21
N ALA A 13 5.32 -0.60 12.72
CA ALA A 13 4.85 -1.73 13.53
C ALA A 13 5.73 -1.96 14.77
N ARG A 14 7.05 -1.91 14.61
CA ARG A 14 8.02 -2.01 15.70
C ARG A 14 7.90 -0.88 16.72
N LEU A 15 7.69 0.37 16.25
CA LEU A 15 7.54 1.54 17.12
C LEU A 15 6.24 1.48 17.94
N LEU A 16 5.16 0.97 17.34
CA LEU A 16 3.86 0.84 17.99
C LEU A 16 3.71 -0.46 18.79
N GLY A 17 4.64 -1.42 18.66
CA GLY A 17 4.58 -2.70 19.33
C GLY A 17 3.44 -3.61 18.85
N VAL A 18 3.04 -3.48 17.58
CA VAL A 18 1.95 -4.28 17.00
C VAL A 18 2.50 -5.46 16.18
N SER A 19 1.74 -6.55 16.13
CA SER A 19 2.10 -7.78 15.41
C SER A 19 1.83 -7.66 13.90
N ALA A 20 2.51 -6.73 13.23
CA ALA A 20 2.32 -6.42 11.81
C ALA A 20 3.64 -6.02 11.14
N GLY A 21 3.60 -5.69 9.84
CA GLY A 21 4.72 -5.08 9.13
C GLY A 21 5.81 -6.04 8.65
N GLU A 22 5.57 -7.34 8.74
CA GLU A 22 6.49 -8.39 8.28
C GLU A 22 5.72 -9.50 7.56
N LEU A 23 6.39 -10.15 6.61
CA LEU A 23 5.88 -11.36 5.95
C LEU A 23 6.52 -12.58 6.60
N ALA A 24 5.82 -13.16 7.57
CA ALA A 24 6.26 -14.36 8.28
C ALA A 24 5.06 -15.24 8.64
N ALA A 25 5.28 -16.55 8.70
CA ALA A 25 4.26 -17.49 9.16
C ALA A 25 3.83 -17.16 10.60
N GLY A 26 2.52 -17.20 10.86
CA GLY A 26 1.94 -16.86 12.16
C GLY A 26 1.54 -15.39 12.32
N LEU A 27 1.89 -14.52 11.37
CA LEU A 27 1.37 -13.15 11.29
C LEU A 27 0.10 -13.08 10.45
N GLU A 28 -0.65 -11.99 10.63
CA GLU A 28 -1.83 -11.70 9.84
C GLU A 28 -1.46 -11.53 8.35
N ALA A 29 -2.31 -12.06 7.46
CA ALA A 29 -2.07 -12.03 6.01
C ALA A 29 -2.45 -10.66 5.40
N ASP A 30 -1.76 -9.62 5.87
CA ASP A 30 -1.83 -8.26 5.35
C ASP A 30 -0.80 -8.08 4.23
N LEU A 31 -1.26 -8.13 2.98
CA LEU A 31 -0.40 -8.27 1.80
C LEU A 31 -0.72 -7.18 0.77
N ALA A 32 0.32 -6.65 0.12
CA ALA A 32 0.20 -5.82 -1.07
C ALA A 32 1.02 -6.44 -2.21
N LEU A 33 0.34 -6.78 -3.32
CA LEU A 33 1.00 -7.19 -4.56
C LEU A 33 1.23 -5.95 -5.41
N ILE A 34 2.48 -5.70 -5.79
CA ILE A 34 2.87 -4.47 -6.51
C ILE A 34 3.66 -4.85 -7.74
N ASP A 35 3.28 -4.27 -8.88
CA ASP A 35 4.15 -4.18 -10.05
C ASP A 35 5.02 -2.93 -9.89
N PRO A 36 6.34 -3.06 -9.68
CA PRO A 36 7.23 -1.94 -9.46
C PRO A 36 7.44 -1.07 -10.72
N GLU A 37 7.26 -1.64 -11.91
CA GLU A 37 7.59 -0.97 -13.16
C GLU A 37 6.37 -0.34 -13.84
N ALA A 38 5.16 -0.76 -13.47
CA ALA A 38 3.92 -0.26 -14.05
C ALA A 38 3.77 1.26 -13.87
N PRO A 39 3.75 2.04 -14.98
CA PRO A 39 3.47 3.46 -14.93
C PRO A 39 1.96 3.71 -14.84
N TRP A 40 1.55 4.78 -14.17
CA TRP A 40 0.15 5.20 -14.13
C TRP A 40 0.02 6.70 -13.82
N ILE A 41 -1.16 7.25 -14.12
CA ILE A 41 -1.51 8.63 -13.78
C ILE A 41 -2.43 8.63 -12.57
N ILE A 42 -2.10 9.45 -11.58
CA ILE A 42 -2.95 9.70 -10.42
C ILE A 42 -4.21 10.43 -10.91
N ASP A 43 -5.37 9.85 -10.66
CA ASP A 43 -6.66 10.42 -11.05
C ASP A 43 -7.51 10.55 -9.80
N ARG A 44 -7.72 11.80 -9.34
CA ARG A 44 -8.47 12.05 -8.11
C ARG A 44 -9.91 11.52 -8.17
N ARG A 45 -10.50 11.39 -9.36
CA ARG A 45 -11.85 10.85 -9.56
C ARG A 45 -11.95 9.35 -9.26
N LYS A 46 -10.81 8.66 -9.18
CA LYS A 46 -10.70 7.24 -8.82
C LYS A 46 -10.28 7.04 -7.36
N MET A 47 -10.20 8.11 -6.58
CA MET A 47 -9.87 8.01 -5.15
C MET A 47 -11.15 7.78 -4.35
N GLU A 48 -11.08 6.86 -3.40
CA GLU A 48 -12.14 6.64 -2.41
C GLU A 48 -12.30 7.82 -1.44
N ALA A 49 -11.28 8.67 -1.32
CA ALA A 49 -11.32 9.83 -0.42
C ALA A 49 -12.30 10.90 -0.92
N THR A 50 -13.19 11.35 -0.04
CA THR A 50 -14.22 12.35 -0.35
C THR A 50 -13.71 13.78 -0.47
N ALA A 51 -12.50 14.08 0.00
CA ALA A 51 -12.01 15.45 0.15
C ALA A 51 -11.54 16.13 -1.15
N ASP A 52 -11.45 15.41 -2.29
CA ASP A 52 -11.06 15.88 -3.65
C ASP A 52 -9.84 16.84 -3.73
N ASN A 53 -8.98 16.88 -2.71
CA ASN A 53 -7.97 17.93 -2.51
C ASN A 53 -6.52 17.45 -2.62
N THR A 54 -6.28 16.39 -3.41
CA THR A 54 -4.91 15.89 -3.62
C THR A 54 -4.10 16.82 -4.53
N PRO A 55 -2.88 17.26 -4.14
CA PRO A 55 -2.00 18.01 -5.02
C PRO A 55 -1.38 17.13 -6.12
N PHE A 56 -1.60 15.81 -6.06
CA PHE A 56 -1.02 14.83 -6.96
C PHE A 56 -1.89 14.53 -8.20
N ASP A 57 -3.07 15.15 -8.32
CA ASP A 57 -3.96 14.91 -9.46
C ASP A 57 -3.24 15.13 -10.81
N ARG A 58 -3.43 14.19 -11.73
CA ARG A 58 -2.80 14.11 -13.07
C ARG A 58 -1.28 13.96 -13.09
N GLN A 59 -0.63 13.77 -11.95
CA GLN A 59 0.80 13.48 -11.91
C GLN A 59 1.06 12.03 -12.35
N GLY A 60 2.19 11.82 -13.02
CA GLY A 60 2.69 10.48 -13.35
C GLY A 60 3.35 9.82 -12.13
N ALA A 61 3.07 8.54 -11.95
CA ALA A 61 3.64 7.70 -10.91
C ALA A 61 4.11 6.36 -11.50
N GLN A 62 5.02 5.71 -10.77
CA GLN A 62 5.52 4.38 -11.08
C GLN A 62 5.37 3.49 -9.84
N GLY A 63 5.10 2.21 -10.05
CA GLY A 63 4.74 1.29 -8.99
C GLY A 63 3.23 1.29 -8.80
N ARG A 64 2.57 0.18 -9.17
CA ARG A 64 1.12 0.04 -9.07
C ARG A 64 0.76 -1.15 -8.19
N VAL A 65 -0.11 -0.91 -7.21
CA VAL A 65 -0.74 -1.99 -6.43
C VAL A 65 -1.70 -2.73 -7.34
N LEU A 66 -1.50 -4.05 -7.48
CA LEU A 66 -2.34 -4.96 -8.26
C LEU A 66 -3.37 -5.68 -7.39
N GLY A 67 -3.10 -5.81 -6.10
CA GLY A 67 -3.99 -6.45 -5.14
C GLY A 67 -3.60 -6.10 -3.71
N LEU A 68 -4.61 -6.04 -2.85
CA LEU A 68 -4.45 -5.75 -1.43
C LEU A 68 -5.28 -6.77 -0.64
N TRP A 69 -4.68 -7.36 0.39
CA TRP A 69 -5.33 -8.28 1.31
C TRP A 69 -5.18 -7.78 2.73
N LYS A 70 -6.24 -7.91 3.51
CA LYS A 70 -6.24 -7.65 4.95
C LYS A 70 -6.73 -8.89 5.68
N GLY A 71 -5.94 -9.44 6.60
CA GLY A 71 -6.29 -10.67 7.29
C GLY A 71 -6.57 -11.86 6.37
N GLY A 72 -5.95 -11.89 5.18
CA GLY A 72 -6.19 -12.91 4.16
C GLY A 72 -7.44 -12.68 3.28
N VAL A 73 -8.21 -11.62 3.54
CA VAL A 73 -9.37 -11.24 2.71
C VAL A 73 -8.93 -10.25 1.64
N ALA A 74 -9.20 -10.58 0.38
CA ALA A 74 -8.94 -9.67 -0.73
C ALA A 74 -9.86 -8.44 -0.64
N LEU A 75 -9.28 -7.25 -0.71
CA LEU A 75 -10.03 -6.00 -0.79
C LEU A 75 -10.41 -5.75 -2.26
N SER A 76 -11.70 -5.57 -2.52
CA SER A 76 -12.18 -5.10 -3.82
C SER A 76 -11.81 -3.62 -3.98
N ALA A 77 -11.18 -3.30 -5.11
CA ALA A 77 -11.01 -1.93 -5.58
C ALA A 77 -12.33 -1.35 -6.10
#